data_AF-A0A4U2ZRE4-F1
#
_entry.id   AF-A0A4U2ZRE4-F1
#
_cell.length_a   1.000
_cell.length_b   1.000
_cell.length_c   1.000
_cell.angle_alpha   90.00
_cell.angle_beta   90.00
_cell.angle_gamma   90.00
#
_symmetry.space_group_name_H-M   'P 1'
#
loop_
_entity.id
_entity.type
_entity.pdbx_description
1 polymer ?
#
loop_
_entity_poly.entity_id
_entity_poly.type
_entity_poly.pdbx_seq_one_letter_code
_entity_poly.pdbx_strand_id
1 'polypeptide(L)' 'MIKIKMKNFFKVSILTCFTLASLSTPSIILADSHPGYSYESNIGYQNPSWMSEVADSTKLSEI' A
#
# COMPACT_ATOMS: atom_id res chain seq x y z
N MET A 1 42.08 -17.51 0.38
CA MET A 1 41.13 -17.16 1.47
C MET A 1 40.32 -15.87 1.18
N ILE A 2 40.92 -14.81 0.61
CA ILE A 2 40.27 -13.50 0.36
C ILE A 2 39.09 -13.57 -0.64
N LYS A 3 39.21 -14.35 -1.73
CA LYS A 3 38.13 -14.55 -2.72
C LYS A 3 36.84 -15.16 -2.12
N ILE A 4 36.96 -16.07 -1.16
CA ILE A 4 35.81 -16.74 -0.52
C ILE A 4 35.09 -15.75 0.41
N LYS A 5 35.84 -14.92 1.16
CA LYS A 5 35.29 -13.85 1.99
C LYS A 5 34.51 -12.82 1.17
N MET A 6 35.06 -12.35 0.04
CA MET A 6 34.35 -11.40 -0.85
C MET A 6 33.04 -11.97 -1.40
N LYS A 7 33.02 -13.26 -1.78
CA LYS A 7 31.81 -13.91 -2.30
C LYS A 7 30.71 -14.00 -1.24
N ASN A 8 31.06 -14.21 0.03
CA ASN A 8 30.08 -14.20 1.12
C ASN A 8 29.54 -12.80 1.40
N PHE A 9 30.38 -11.76 1.39
CA PHE A 9 29.93 -10.37 1.54
C PHE A 9 28.93 -9.96 0.46
N PHE A 10 29.19 -10.34 -0.79
CA PHE A 10 28.28 -10.06 -1.89
C PHE A 10 26.89 -10.70 -1.69
N LYS A 11 26.86 -11.96 -1.23
CA LYS A 11 25.61 -12.66 -0.94
C LYS A 11 24.82 -12.01 0.19
N VAL A 12 25.49 -11.62 1.27
CA VAL A 12 24.85 -10.94 2.39
C VAL A 12 24.28 -9.60 1.92
N SER A 13 25.05 -8.79 1.19
CA SER A 13 24.60 -7.49 0.69
C SER A 13 23.36 -7.58 -0.21
N ILE A 14 23.30 -8.58 -1.10
CA ILE A 14 22.12 -8.82 -1.96
C ILE A 14 20.92 -9.20 -1.10
N LEU A 15 21.10 -10.09 -0.13
CA LEU A 15 20.04 -10.52 0.77
C LEU A 15 19.49 -9.34 1.58
N THR A 16 20.37 -8.50 2.13
CA THR A 16 19.97 -7.32 2.92
C THR A 16 19.19 -6.31 2.07
N CYS A 17 19.63 -6.04 0.84
CA CYS A 17 18.91 -5.16 -0.08
C CYS A 17 17.52 -5.73 -0.43
N PHE A 18 17.42 -7.04 -0.64
CA PHE A 18 16.13 -7.68 -0.94
C PHE A 18 15.18 -7.57 0.24
N THR A 19 15.65 -7.88 1.46
CA THR A 19 14.83 -7.74 2.68
C THR A 19 14.41 -6.31 2.94
N LEU A 20 15.30 -5.34 2.71
CA LEU A 20 14.99 -3.94 2.91
C LEU A 20 13.97 -3.45 1.88
N ALA A 21 14.11 -3.82 0.61
CA ALA A 21 13.14 -3.49 -0.44
C ALA A 21 11.75 -4.07 -0.11
N SER A 22 11.67 -5.33 0.34
CA SER A 22 10.39 -5.96 0.72
C SER A 22 9.73 -5.31 1.93
N LEU A 23 10.50 -4.80 2.89
CA LEU A 23 9.98 -4.05 4.04
C LEU A 23 9.62 -2.59 3.69
N SER A 24 10.30 -2.01 2.68
CA SER A 24 10.12 -0.62 2.25
C SER A 24 8.98 -0.45 1.26
N THR A 25 8.59 -1.52 0.55
CA THR A 25 7.39 -1.49 -0.27
C THR A 25 6.17 -1.37 0.65
N PRO A 26 5.43 -0.24 0.61
CA PRO A 26 4.18 -0.16 1.33
C PRO A 26 3.28 -1.27 0.80
N SER A 27 2.74 -2.08 1.70
CA SER A 27 1.73 -3.06 1.35
C SER A 27 0.56 -2.29 0.73
N ILE A 28 0.38 -2.43 -0.59
CA ILE A 28 -0.78 -1.89 -1.33
C ILE A 28 -2.10 -2.35 -0.66
N ILE A 29 -2.04 -3.43 0.11
CA ILE A 29 -3.15 -4.15 0.77
C ILE A 29 -3.68 -3.46 2.05
N LEU A 30 -3.08 -2.38 2.57
CA LEU A 30 -3.43 -1.93 3.94
C LEU A 30 -4.34 -0.71 4.08
N ALA A 31 -4.65 0.01 3.00
CA ALA A 31 -5.58 1.13 3.07
C ALA A 31 -6.83 0.93 2.23
N ASP A 32 -6.70 0.40 0.99
CA ASP A 32 -7.85 0.17 0.11
C ASP A 32 -8.67 -1.08 0.51
N SER A 33 -8.03 -2.04 1.17
CA SER A 33 -8.57 -3.35 1.55
C SER A 33 -8.74 -3.49 3.06
N HIS A 34 -8.45 -2.43 3.83
CA HIS A 34 -8.81 -2.39 5.24
C HIS A 34 -10.32 -2.10 5.35
N PRO A 35 -11.12 -3.02 5.92
CA PRO A 35 -12.57 -2.84 6.02
C PRO A 35 -12.96 -1.63 6.90
N GLY A 36 -12.03 -1.08 7.69
CA GLY A 36 -12.22 0.17 8.43
C GLY A 36 -12.00 1.45 7.62
N TYR A 37 -11.45 1.37 6.40
CA TYR A 37 -11.23 2.50 5.48
C TYR A 37 -12.10 2.44 4.21
N SER A 38 -12.79 1.33 3.95
CA SER A 38 -13.88 1.23 2.97
C SER A 38 -15.06 0.46 3.56
N TYR A 39 -15.88 1.17 4.34
CA TYR A 39 -17.13 0.60 4.86
C TYR A 39 -18.19 0.48 3.75
N GLU A 40 -18.10 1.33 2.72
CA GLU A 40 -19.02 1.41 1.60
C GLU A 40 -18.29 1.15 0.27
N SER A 41 -18.57 0.00 -0.36
CA SER A 41 -18.01 -0.40 -1.66
C SER A 41 -18.44 0.48 -2.84
N ASN A 42 -19.37 1.40 -2.61
CA ASN A 42 -19.95 2.31 -3.60
C ASN A 42 -19.41 3.75 -3.48
N ILE A 43 -18.53 4.05 -2.52
CA ILE A 43 -17.99 5.40 -2.27
C ILE A 43 -16.48 5.44 -2.54
N GLY A 44 -15.97 6.59 -3.01
CA GLY A 44 -14.54 6.86 -3.12
C GLY A 44 -13.91 6.41 -4.45
N TYR A 45 -12.62 6.08 -4.41
CA TYR A 45 -11.80 5.86 -5.60
C TYR A 45 -12.25 4.70 -6.49
N GLN A 46 -12.94 3.71 -5.93
CA GLN A 46 -13.44 2.55 -6.67
C GLN A 46 -14.70 2.88 -7.49
N ASN A 47 -15.44 3.94 -7.14
CA ASN A 47 -16.59 4.43 -7.88
C ASN A 47 -16.47 5.96 -8.07
N PRO A 48 -15.72 6.47 -9.05
CA PRO A 48 -15.46 7.90 -9.20
C PRO A 48 -16.71 8.78 -9.38
N SER A 49 -17.85 8.18 -9.74
CA SER A 49 -19.16 8.83 -9.87
C SER A 49 -20.01 8.82 -8.59
N TRP A 50 -19.53 8.28 -7.48
CA TRP A 50 -20.30 8.10 -6.25
C TRP A 50 -20.98 9.39 -5.74
N MET A 51 -20.32 10.55 -5.91
CA MET A 51 -20.89 11.85 -5.49
C MET A 51 -22.11 12.28 -6.30
N SER A 52 -22.34 11.71 -7.49
CA SER A 52 -23.50 12.06 -8.33
C SER A 52 -24.83 11.54 -7.77
N GLU A 53 -24.78 10.57 -6.87
CA GLU A 53 -25.96 10.03 -6.18
C GLU A 53 -26.30 10.82 -4.89
N VAL A 54 -25.39 11.70 -4.45
CA VAL A 54 -25.57 12.55 -3.27
C VAL A 54 -26.23 13.86 -3.70
N ALA A 55 -27.29 14.26 -3.00
CA ALA A 55 -27.92 15.56 -3.26
C ALA A 55 -26.97 16.72 -2.91
N ASP A 56 -26.87 17.72 -3.79
CA ASP A 56 -25.97 18.88 -3.64
C ASP A 56 -26.15 19.67 -2.33
N SER A 57 -27.32 19.57 -1.70
CA SER A 57 -27.63 20.22 -0.43
C SER A 57 -27.08 19.48 0.80
N THR A 58 -26.60 18.26 0.63
CA THR A 58 -26.13 17.38 1.72
C THR A 58 -24.74 17.84 2.16
N LYS A 59 -24.53 18.01 3.47
CA LYS A 59 -23.20 18.37 3.97
C LYS A 59 -22.29 17.14 3.94
N LEU A 60 -21.03 17.33 3.59
CA LEU A 60 -20.02 16.26 3.60
C LEU A 60 -19.84 15.61 4.99
N SER A 61 -20.18 16.31 6.07
CA SER A 61 -20.15 15.77 7.44
C SER A 61 -21.32 14.84 7.77
N GLU A 62 -22.34 14.80 6.92
CA GLU A 62 -23.56 13.99 7.07
C GLU A 62 -23.54 12.75 6.16
N ILE A 63 -22.50 12.61 5.35
CA ILE A 63 -22.14 11.42 4.56
C ILE A 63 -21.24 10.55 5.42
#